data_AF-A0A959Y7G5-F1
#
_entry.id   AF-A0A959Y7G5-F1
#
_cell.length_a   1.000
_cell.length_b   1.000
_cell.length_c   1.000
_cell.angle_alpha   90.00
_cell.angle_beta   90.00
_cell.angle_gamma   90.00
#
_symmetry.space_group_name_H-M   'P 1'
#
loop_
_entity.id
_entity.type
_entity.pdbx_description
1 polymer ?
#
loop_
_entity_poly.entity_id
_entity_poly.type
_entity_poly.pdbx_seq_one_letter_code
_entity_poly.pdbx_strand_id
1 'polypeptide(L)'
;MRDALKRFEERAPEIVFEWHDAPTGARGWVVINSLRGGAAGGGTRMRVGLDKREVKSLAKTIEVKFTVSGPPIGGAKSGIAFDPRDP
;
A
#
# COMPACT_ATOMS: atom_id res chain seq x y z
N MET A 1 -7.44 -17.08 16.00
CA MET A 1 -7.14 -16.67 14.61
C MET A 1 -7.76 -15.33 14.25
N ARG A 2 -9.08 -15.13 14.41
CA ARG A 2 -9.77 -13.86 14.08
C ARG A 2 -9.15 -12.62 14.75
N ASP A 3 -8.81 -12.72 16.03
CA ASP A 3 -8.21 -11.59 16.76
C ASP A 3 -6.81 -11.20 16.25
N ALA A 4 -6.04 -12.18 15.77
CA ALA A 4 -4.71 -11.93 15.22
C ALA A 4 -4.80 -11.18 13.87
N LEU A 5 -5.76 -11.58 13.03
CA LEU A 5 -6.06 -10.89 11.77
C LEU A 5 -6.55 -9.46 12.03
N LYS A 6 -7.48 -9.29 12.98
CA LYS A 6 -7.97 -7.96 13.38
C LYS A 6 -6.85 -7.05 13.85
N ARG A 7 -5.98 -7.52 14.75
CA ARG A 7 -4.80 -6.76 15.20
C ARG A 7 -3.87 -6.40 14.06
N PHE A 8 -3.67 -7.30 13.09
CA PHE A 8 -2.83 -7.02 11.92
C PHE A 8 -3.45 -5.96 10.99
N GLU A 9 -4.76 -6.03 10.76
CA GLU A 9 -5.50 -5.05 9.97
C GLU A 9 -5.50 -3.66 10.63
N GLU A 10 -5.64 -3.61 11.96
CA GLU A 10 -5.68 -2.37 12.73
C GLU A 10 -4.30 -1.76 12.98
N ARG A 11 -3.22 -2.56 12.91
CA ARG A 11 -1.84 -2.08 13.08
C ARG A 11 -1.57 -0.91 12.12
N ALA A 12 -1.05 0.20 12.63
CA ALA A 12 -0.60 1.28 11.76
C ALA A 12 0.52 0.78 10.82
N PRO A 13 0.54 1.20 9.55
CA PRO A 13 1.71 1.03 8.70
C PRO A 13 2.91 1.80 9.28
N GLU A 14 4.13 1.34 8.96
CA GLU A 14 5.37 2.00 9.34
C GLU A 14 5.43 3.44 8.82
N ILE A 15 5.11 3.63 7.53
CA ILE A 15 5.15 4.93 6.87
C ILE A 15 4.00 5.04 5.88
N VAL A 16 3.39 6.22 5.82
CA VAL A 16 2.45 6.60 4.77
C VAL A 16 2.85 7.95 4.20
N PHE A 17 3.31 7.96 2.95
CA PHE A 17 3.44 9.18 2.17
C PHE A 17 2.14 9.45 1.43
N GLU A 18 1.72 10.71 1.43
CA GLU A 18 0.55 11.20 0.73
C GLU A 18 0.95 12.45 -0.03
N TRP A 19 0.52 12.52 -1.29
CA TRP A 19 0.82 13.65 -2.17
C TRP A 19 -0.39 14.03 -3.00
N HIS A 20 -0.41 15.28 -3.42
CA HIS A 20 -1.42 15.87 -4.29
C HIS A 20 -0.71 16.66 -5.36
N ASP A 21 -1.02 16.37 -6.62
CA ASP A 21 -0.48 17.07 -7.77
C ASP A 21 -1.47 18.15 -8.22
N ALA A 22 -1.09 19.42 -8.10
CA ALA A 22 -1.98 20.54 -8.40
C ALA A 22 -2.35 20.65 -9.91
N PRO A 23 -1.43 20.45 -10.86
CA PRO A 23 -1.75 20.53 -12.29
C PRO A 23 -2.75 19.47 -12.77
N THR A 24 -2.62 18.22 -12.34
CA THR A 24 -3.50 17.13 -12.78
C THR A 24 -4.68 16.86 -11.83
N GLY A 25 -4.59 17.33 -10.59
CA GLY A 25 -5.53 16.96 -9.52
C GLY A 25 -5.34 15.53 -9.00
N ALA A 26 -4.30 14.81 -9.46
CA ALA A 26 -4.03 13.47 -8.99
C ALA A 26 -3.70 13.47 -7.50
N ARG A 27 -4.21 12.46 -6.79
CA ARG A 27 -3.79 12.14 -5.42
C ARG A 27 -3.08 10.81 -5.41
N GLY A 28 -2.02 10.69 -4.63
CA GLY A 28 -1.35 9.41 -4.49
C GLY A 28 -0.84 9.15 -3.09
N TRP A 29 -0.59 7.85 -2.87
CA TRP A 29 -0.11 7.33 -1.60
C TRP A 29 0.98 6.32 -1.84
N VAL A 30 1.99 6.31 -0.98
CA VAL A 30 2.93 5.20 -0.82
C VAL A 30 2.82 4.73 0.63
N VAL A 31 2.40 3.48 0.82
CA VAL A 31 2.28 2.86 2.14
C VAL A 31 3.35 1.80 2.29
N ILE A 32 4.15 1.92 3.34
CA ILE A 32 5.10 0.91 3.79
C ILE A 32 4.51 0.30 5.07
N ASN A 33 4.07 -0.96 5.02
CA ASN A 33 3.45 -1.62 6.17
C ASN A 33 4.47 -2.20 7.16
N SER A 34 5.66 -2.57 6.67
CA SER A 34 6.83 -2.92 7.48
C SER A 34 8.10 -2.88 6.63
N LEU A 35 9.25 -2.82 7.29
CA LEU A 35 10.60 -2.96 6.69
C LEU A 35 11.26 -4.28 7.12
N ARG A 36 10.48 -5.37 7.20
CA ARG A 36 11.02 -6.70 7.49
C ARG A 36 12.20 -6.99 6.55
N GLY A 37 13.29 -7.53 7.06
CA GLY A 37 14.49 -7.80 6.23
C GLY A 37 15.19 -6.55 5.68
N GLY A 38 14.89 -5.35 6.20
CA GLY A 38 15.52 -4.09 5.81
C GLY A 38 14.95 -3.44 4.55
N ALA A 39 13.91 -4.02 3.94
CA ALA A 39 13.29 -3.52 2.71
C ALA A 39 11.78 -3.77 2.69
N ALA A 40 11.08 -3.17 1.73
CA ALA A 40 9.67 -3.44 1.47
C ALA A 40 9.38 -3.36 -0.04
N GLY A 41 8.37 -4.08 -0.50
CA GLY A 41 8.02 -4.10 -1.92
C GLY A 41 6.54 -4.26 -2.19
N GLY A 42 6.13 -3.88 -3.40
CA GLY A 42 4.78 -4.05 -3.93
C GLY A 42 4.56 -3.14 -5.14
N GLY A 43 3.60 -3.47 -6.00
CA GLY A 43 3.35 -2.70 -7.23
C GLY A 43 2.54 -1.43 -7.02
N THR A 44 2.42 -0.62 -8.05
CA THR A 44 1.51 0.54 -8.10
C THR A 44 0.11 0.13 -8.55
N ARG A 45 -0.94 0.76 -7.99
CA ARG A 45 -2.31 0.69 -8.53
C ARG A 45 -2.75 2.08 -8.92
N MET A 46 -3.35 2.20 -10.11
CA MET A 46 -3.89 3.45 -10.60
C MET A 46 -5.32 3.21 -11.06
N ARG A 47 -6.27 3.95 -10.49
CA ARG A 47 -7.67 3.98 -10.94
C ARG A 47 -8.38 5.21 -10.39
N VAL A 48 -9.41 5.64 -11.10
CA VAL A 48 -10.35 6.64 -10.59
C VAL A 48 -11.02 6.11 -9.31
N GLY A 49 -11.14 6.98 -8.30
CA GLY A 49 -11.78 6.65 -7.03
C GLY A 49 -10.98 5.71 -6.11
N LEU A 50 -9.68 5.53 -6.35
CA LEU A 50 -8.79 4.89 -5.39
C LEU A 50 -8.62 5.79 -4.15
N ASP A 51 -8.58 5.19 -2.97
CA ASP A 51 -8.41 5.91 -1.71
C ASP A 51 -7.26 5.36 -0.86
N LYS A 52 -6.89 6.12 0.17
CA LYS A 52 -5.84 5.77 1.13
C LYS A 52 -6.10 4.44 1.85
N ARG A 53 -7.36 4.11 2.15
CA ARG A 53 -7.73 2.88 2.88
C ARG A 53 -7.44 1.66 2.04
N GLU A 54 -7.78 1.72 0.74
CA GLU A 54 -7.47 0.65 -0.21
C GLU A 54 -5.96 0.42 -0.29
N VAL A 55 -5.15 1.47 -0.45
CA VAL A 55 -3.67 1.34 -0.53
C VAL A 55 -3.10 0.71 0.74
N LYS A 56 -3.58 1.14 1.92
CA LYS A 56 -3.18 0.55 3.20
C LYS A 56 -3.53 -0.94 3.29
N SER A 57 -4.74 -1.31 2.89
CA SER A 57 -5.19 -2.71 2.89
C SER A 57 -4.33 -3.56 1.95
N LEU A 58 -4.02 -3.04 0.76
CA LEU A 58 -3.19 -3.74 -0.21
C LEU A 58 -1.75 -3.91 0.28
N ALA A 59 -1.14 -2.89 0.90
CA ALA A 59 0.21 -3.01 1.47
C ALA A 59 0.30 -4.13 2.53
N LYS A 60 -0.73 -4.25 3.37
CA LYS A 60 -0.89 -5.35 4.34
C LYS A 60 -1.00 -6.71 3.66
N THR A 61 -1.82 -6.83 2.61
CA THR A 61 -1.93 -8.06 1.84
C THR A 61 -0.60 -8.46 1.18
N ILE A 62 0.19 -7.49 0.72
CA ILE A 62 1.53 -7.78 0.16
C ILE A 62 2.47 -8.34 1.23
N GLU A 63 2.43 -7.84 2.46
CA GLU A 63 3.24 -8.41 3.56
C GLU A 63 2.87 -9.87 3.85
N VAL A 64 1.57 -10.19 3.85
CA VAL A 64 1.11 -11.58 4.00
C VAL A 64 1.59 -12.43 2.82
N LYS A 65 1.46 -11.94 1.59
CA LYS A 65 1.95 -12.63 0.39
C LYS A 65 3.45 -12.92 0.48
N PHE A 66 4.25 -11.92 0.84
CA PHE A 66 5.71 -12.09 0.94
C PHE A 66 6.12 -13.02 2.09
N THR A 67 5.37 -13.01 3.19
CA THR A 67 5.59 -13.95 4.29
C THR A 67 5.36 -15.41 3.88
N VAL A 68 4.41 -15.67 2.96
CA VAL A 68 4.05 -17.03 2.54
C VAL A 68 4.85 -17.50 1.31
N SER A 69 5.04 -16.63 0.32
CA SER A 69 5.54 -17.04 -1.01
C SER A 69 6.34 -15.96 -1.74
N GLY A 70 7.00 -15.06 -1.01
CA GLY A 70 7.81 -14.01 -1.61
C GLY A 70 9.17 -13.80 -0.95
N PRO A 71 9.88 -12.74 -1.36
CA PRO A 71 11.15 -12.36 -0.75
C PRO A 71 10.96 -12.09 0.76
N PRO A 72 12.02 -12.30 1.59
CA PRO A 72 11.96 -12.10 3.04
C PRO A 72 11.99 -10.62 3.43
N ILE A 73 11.16 -9.80 2.79
CA ILE A 73 11.05 -8.36 2.96
C ILE A 73 9.64 -7.96 3.46
N GLY A 74 9.47 -6.69 3.85
CA GLY A 74 8.17 -6.14 4.26
C GLY A 74 7.21 -5.87 3.10
N GLY A 75 5.95 -5.58 3.43
CA GLY A 75 4.93 -5.24 2.43
C GLY A 75 4.82 -3.73 2.21
N ALA A 76 4.77 -3.33 0.94
CA ALA A 76 4.45 -1.97 0.53
C ALA A 76 3.40 -1.95 -0.59
N LYS A 77 2.80 -0.79 -0.81
CA LYS A 77 1.92 -0.54 -1.96
C LYS A 77 1.90 0.95 -2.27
N SER A 78 1.89 1.28 -3.55
CA SER A 78 1.57 2.62 -4.03
C SER A 78 0.20 2.64 -4.70
N GLY A 79 -0.48 3.78 -4.61
CA GLY A 79 -1.77 4.02 -5.23
C GLY A 79 -1.87 5.43 -5.79
N ILE A 80 -2.48 5.57 -6.96
CA ILE A 80 -2.73 6.85 -7.62
C ILE A 80 -4.21 6.92 -7.99
N ALA A 81 -4.91 7.91 -7.46
CA ALA A 81 -6.28 8.23 -7.79
C ALA A 81 -6.32 9.12 -9.05
N PHE A 82 -6.17 8.50 -10.21
CA PHE A 82 -6.16 9.15 -11.52
C PHE A 82 -6.60 8.18 -12.63
N ASP A 83 -7.06 8.68 -13.78
CA ASP A 83 -7.45 7.82 -14.91
C ASP A 83 -6.19 7.24 -15.57
N PRO A 84 -6.02 5.91 -15.62
CA PRO A 84 -4.86 5.29 -16.27
C PRO A 84 -4.82 5.45 -17.80
N ARG A 85 -5.86 6.05 -18.40
CA ARG A 85 -5.95 6.33 -19.84
C ARG A 85 -5.71 7.80 -20.18
N ASP A 86 -5.45 8.64 -19.18
CA ASP A 86 -5.02 10.01 -19.41
C ASP A 86 -3.73 10.00 -20.27
N PRO A 87 -3.66 10.79 -21.35
CA PRO A 87 -2.72 10.62 -22.47
C PRO A 87 -1.24 10.91 -22.15
#